data_AF-A0A6H1ZIE2-F1
#
_entry.id   AF-A0A6H1ZIE2-F1
#
_cell.length_a   1.000
_cell.length_b   1.000
_cell.length_c   1.000
_cell.angle_alpha   90.00
_cell.angle_beta   90.00
_cell.angle_gamma   90.00
#
_symmetry.space_group_name_H-M   'P 1'
#
loop_
_entity.id
_entity.type
_entity.pdbx_description
1 polymer ?
#
loop_
_entity_poly.entity_id
_entity_poly.type
_entity_poly.pdbx_seq_one_letter_code
_entity_poly.pdbx_strand_id
1 'polypeptide(L)'
;MKKMIKHKCKIIEGKIIPYDIFRFKSDLTFLNDKDVSIEISKWIKTRSNKQNNSLHLYFQLLSTELNLAGYDMRKVIRPEVDISWTPYSVKEYLWRPLQKVMFGKKSTTQLSTEDINSIYDQVNRIVGERTKIHVPWPCLEELFKE
;
A
#
# COMPACT_ATOMS: atom_id res chain seq x y z
N MET A 1 15.30 19.91 24.04
CA MET A 1 14.57 19.13 23.01
C MET A 1 15.61 18.47 22.09
N LYS A 2 15.88 17.16 22.22
CA LYS A 2 16.93 16.46 21.43
C LYS A 2 16.49 16.37 19.97
N LYS A 3 17.17 17.07 19.06
CA LYS A 3 16.88 17.04 17.62
C LYS A 3 17.42 15.71 17.06
N MET A 4 16.52 14.75 16.82
CA MET A 4 16.87 13.44 16.30
C MET A 4 17.03 13.50 14.77
N ILE A 5 18.26 13.33 14.28
CA ILE A 5 18.57 13.30 12.85
C ILE A 5 18.43 11.85 12.37
N LYS A 6 17.64 11.63 11.31
CA LYS A 6 17.41 10.29 10.74
C LYS A 6 17.93 10.24 9.30
N HIS A 7 18.79 9.28 9.02
CA HIS A 7 19.24 8.98 7.65
C HIS A 7 18.81 7.59 7.23
N LYS A 8 18.46 7.45 5.95
CA LYS A 8 18.29 6.13 5.34
C LYS A 8 19.68 5.62 4.99
N CYS A 9 20.00 4.42 5.42
CA CYS A 9 21.27 3.76 5.10
C CYS A 9 21.02 2.34 4.60
N LYS A 10 21.91 1.84 3.74
CA LYS A 10 22.06 0.41 3.43
C LYS A 10 23.22 -0.15 4.25
N ILE A 11 23.13 -1.42 4.60
CA ILE A 11 24.27 -2.16 5.14
C ILE A 11 24.82 -3.03 4.01
N ILE A 12 26.09 -2.84 3.65
CA ILE A 12 26.81 -3.65 2.67
C ILE A 12 28.12 -4.06 3.32
N GLU A 13 28.38 -5.37 3.43
CA GLU A 13 29.63 -5.92 4.01
C GLU A 13 29.95 -5.36 5.42
N GLY A 14 28.94 -5.20 6.27
CA GLY A 14 29.12 -4.65 7.62
C GLY A 14 29.38 -3.14 7.69
N LYS A 15 29.36 -2.42 6.56
CA LYS A 15 29.49 -0.96 6.49
C LYS A 15 28.13 -0.30 6.32
N ILE A 16 27.90 0.80 7.05
CA ILE A 16 26.71 1.65 6.90
C ILE A 16 26.95 2.64 5.76
N ILE A 17 26.18 2.52 4.69
CA ILE A 17 26.23 3.40 3.52
C ILE A 17 24.96 4.25 3.49
N PRO A 18 25.05 5.57 3.77
CA PRO A 18 23.91 6.47 3.65
C PRO A 18 23.42 6.54 2.20
N TYR A 19 22.11 6.57 2.00
CA TYR A 19 21.55 6.84 0.66
C TYR A 19 21.83 8.28 0.19
N ASP A 20 21.88 9.23 1.13
CA ASP A 20 22.17 10.64 0.86
C ASP A 20 23.47 11.03 1.57
N ILE A 21 24.58 10.86 0.85
CA ILE A 21 25.94 11.09 1.36
C ILE A 21 26.17 12.57 1.67
N PHE A 22 25.61 13.49 0.87
CA PHE A 22 25.80 14.93 1.05
C PHE A 22 25.15 15.42 2.33
N ARG A 23 23.89 15.04 2.55
CA ARG A 23 23.17 15.40 3.77
C ARG A 23 23.83 14.81 5.00
N PHE A 24 24.23 13.54 4.93
CA PHE A 24 24.93 12.87 6.02
C PHE A 24 26.26 13.56 6.37
N LYS A 25 27.08 13.93 5.38
CA LYS A 25 28.32 14.69 5.61
C LYS A 25 28.04 16.05 6.24
N SER A 26 27.03 16.78 5.76
CA SER A 26 26.66 18.08 6.32
C SER A 26 26.26 17.98 7.80
N ASP A 27 25.42 17.00 8.13
CA ASP A 27 24.97 16.75 9.50
C ASP A 27 26.12 16.29 10.41
N LEU A 28 27.08 15.52 9.90
CA LEU A 28 28.31 15.16 10.63
C LEU A 28 29.21 16.38 10.89
N THR A 29 29.41 17.24 9.88
CA THR A 29 30.20 18.47 10.03
C THR A 29 29.57 19.41 11.06
N PHE A 30 28.24 19.47 11.14
CA PHE A 30 27.52 20.25 12.15
C PHE A 30 27.70 19.72 13.59
N LEU A 31 28.01 18.44 13.73
CA LEU A 31 28.18 17.75 15.00
C LEU A 31 29.65 17.57 15.41
N ASN A 32 30.58 18.23 14.71
CA ASN A 32 32.00 18.15 15.04
C ASN A 32 32.23 18.54 16.52
N ASP A 33 33.13 17.80 17.17
CA ASP A 33 33.49 17.95 18.60
C ASP A 33 32.36 17.67 19.62
N LYS A 34 31.33 16.90 19.23
CA LYS A 34 30.26 16.44 20.14
C LYS A 34 30.18 14.92 20.18
N ASP A 35 29.97 14.38 21.37
CA ASP A 35 29.60 12.96 21.53
C ASP A 35 28.19 12.73 20.95
N VAL A 36 28.09 11.78 20.01
CA VAL A 36 26.84 11.46 19.31
C VAL A 36 26.43 10.01 19.55
N SER A 37 25.16 9.79 19.84
CA SER A 37 24.55 8.45 19.90
C SER A 37 23.91 8.11 18.55
N ILE A 38 24.28 6.99 17.94
CA ILE A 38 23.69 6.51 16.67
C ILE A 38 22.77 5.32 16.97
N GLU A 39 21.51 5.39 16.54
CA GLU A 39 20.55 4.30 16.66
C GLU A 39 20.31 3.65 15.29
N ILE A 40 20.56 2.34 15.20
CA ILE A 40 20.34 1.55 13.99
C ILE A 40 19.04 0.76 14.16
N SER A 41 18.06 1.02 13.30
CA SER A 41 16.80 0.29 13.26
C SER A 41 16.48 -0.20 11.85
N LYS A 42 15.73 -1.31 11.75
CA LYS A 42 15.31 -1.87 10.47
C LYS A 42 14.42 -0.88 9.75
N TRP A 43 14.84 -0.44 8.56
CA TRP A 43 13.99 0.39 7.71
C TRP A 43 12.85 -0.45 7.14
N ILE A 44 11.66 -0.33 7.72
CA ILE A 44 10.43 -0.85 7.12
C ILE A 44 10.05 0.14 6.02
N LYS A 45 10.12 -0.30 4.76
CA LYS A 45 9.65 0.50 3.61
C LYS A 45 8.18 0.82 3.83
N THR A 46 7.89 2.03 4.28
CA THR A 46 6.57 2.61 4.15
C THR A 46 6.29 2.79 2.66
N ARG A 47 5.11 2.33 2.24
CA ARG A 47 4.63 2.27 0.85
C ARG A 47 4.96 3.55 0.06
N SER A 48 5.43 3.38 -1.18
CA SER A 48 5.68 4.51 -2.09
C SER A 48 4.36 5.20 -2.49
N ASN A 49 4.38 6.52 -2.71
CA ASN A 49 3.21 7.25 -3.22
C ASN A 49 2.66 6.65 -4.52
N LYS A 50 3.54 6.14 -5.41
CA LYS A 50 3.14 5.43 -6.63
C LYS A 50 2.28 4.20 -6.33
N GLN A 51 2.70 3.41 -5.34
CA GLN A 51 1.96 2.21 -4.92
C GLN A 51 0.62 2.56 -4.25
N ASN A 52 0.53 3.68 -3.53
CA ASN A 52 -0.75 4.16 -3.02
C ASN A 52 -1.72 4.49 -4.16
N ASN A 53 -1.23 5.20 -5.18
CA ASN A 53 -2.05 5.62 -6.30
C ASN A 53 -2.53 4.42 -7.12
N SER A 54 -1.67 3.43 -7.39
CA SER A 54 -2.08 2.17 -8.02
C SER A 54 -3.16 1.44 -7.23
N LEU A 55 -3.06 1.38 -5.90
CA LEU A 55 -4.08 0.73 -5.07
C LEU A 55 -5.45 1.43 -5.21
N HIS A 56 -5.47 2.76 -5.20
CA HIS A 56 -6.70 3.52 -5.39
C HIS A 56 -7.28 3.35 -6.80
N LEU A 57 -6.43 3.29 -7.82
CA LEU A 57 -6.84 3.02 -9.19
C LEU A 57 -7.43 1.60 -9.32
N TYR A 58 -6.85 0.61 -8.63
CA TYR A 58 -7.38 -0.75 -8.60
C TYR A 58 -8.79 -0.79 -8.03
N PHE A 59 -9.05 -0.07 -6.93
CA PHE A 59 -10.39 0.02 -6.36
C PHE A 59 -11.41 0.61 -7.33
N GLN A 60 -10.98 1.58 -8.14
CA GLN A 60 -11.82 2.16 -9.17
C GLN A 60 -12.12 1.16 -10.29
N LEU A 61 -11.10 0.52 -10.86
CA LEU A 61 -11.27 -0.49 -11.90
C LEU A 61 -12.18 -1.64 -11.44
N LEU A 62 -11.92 -2.18 -10.26
CA LEU A 62 -12.72 -3.26 -9.70
C LEU A 62 -14.18 -2.85 -9.48
N SER A 63 -14.41 -1.63 -9.01
CA SER A 63 -15.77 -1.12 -8.82
C SER A 63 -16.51 -0.96 -10.15
N THR A 64 -15.84 -0.47 -11.19
CA THR A 64 -16.43 -0.33 -12.53
C THR A 64 -16.80 -1.69 -13.11
N GLU A 65 -15.90 -2.67 -13.07
CA GLU A 65 -16.16 -4.01 -13.61
C GLU A 65 -17.30 -4.72 -12.86
N LEU A 66 -17.34 -4.61 -11.53
CA LEU A 66 -18.42 -5.19 -10.74
C LEU A 66 -19.79 -4.58 -11.07
N ASN A 67 -19.84 -3.27 -11.33
CA ASN A 67 -21.07 -2.60 -11.77
C ASN A 67 -21.46 -3.00 -13.20
N LEU A 68 -20.51 -3.07 -14.14
CA LEU A 68 -20.77 -3.51 -15.51
C LEU A 68 -21.33 -4.94 -15.56
N ALA A 69 -20.88 -5.79 -14.66
CA ALA A 69 -21.37 -7.16 -14.53
C ALA A 69 -22.69 -7.29 -13.73
N GLY A 70 -23.28 -6.18 -13.27
CA GLY A 70 -24.59 -6.16 -12.60
C GLY A 70 -24.60 -6.71 -11.17
N TYR A 71 -23.45 -6.74 -10.49
CA TYR A 71 -23.40 -7.16 -9.08
C TYR A 71 -23.73 -5.99 -8.16
N ASP A 72 -24.92 -5.99 -7.56
CA ASP A 72 -25.31 -5.03 -6.53
C ASP A 72 -24.93 -5.52 -5.12
N MET A 73 -24.49 -4.61 -4.25
CA MET A 73 -23.89 -4.90 -2.96
C MET A 73 -24.91 -5.19 -1.85
N ARG A 74 -26.22 -5.27 -2.12
CA ARG A 74 -27.22 -5.57 -1.08
C ARG A 74 -28.41 -6.39 -1.54
N LYS A 75 -28.63 -7.49 -0.81
CA LYS A 75 -29.98 -8.01 -0.53
C LYS A 75 -30.15 -8.22 0.98
N VAL A 76 -30.12 -7.15 1.79
CA VAL A 76 -30.49 -7.25 3.23
C VAL A 76 -31.17 -6.01 3.84
N ILE A 77 -31.05 -4.76 3.34
CA ILE A 77 -31.56 -3.59 4.11
C ILE A 77 -32.64 -2.73 3.43
N ARG A 78 -32.76 -2.65 2.09
CA ARG A 78 -33.90 -1.99 1.41
C ARG A 78 -33.88 -2.34 -0.10
N PRO A 79 -35.01 -2.71 -0.72
CA PRO A 79 -35.04 -3.22 -2.11
C PRO A 79 -34.81 -2.18 -3.23
N GLU A 80 -34.64 -0.89 -2.89
CA GLU A 80 -34.76 0.21 -3.86
C GLU A 80 -33.54 1.14 -3.92
N VAL A 81 -32.41 0.74 -3.32
CA VAL A 81 -31.15 1.48 -3.47
C VAL A 81 -30.14 0.57 -4.11
N ASP A 82 -29.99 0.71 -5.43
CA ASP A 82 -28.90 0.13 -6.21
C ASP A 82 -27.59 0.73 -5.66
N ILE A 83 -26.84 -0.05 -4.88
CA ILE A 83 -25.56 0.42 -4.35
C ILE A 83 -24.49 -0.05 -5.31
N SER A 84 -24.31 0.77 -6.35
CA SER A 84 -23.18 0.62 -7.25
C SER A 84 -21.90 0.54 -6.43
N TRP A 85 -21.03 -0.40 -6.81
CA TRP A 85 -19.68 -0.46 -6.31
C TRP A 85 -19.00 0.88 -6.57
N THR A 86 -18.50 1.47 -5.50
CA THR A 86 -17.62 2.64 -5.53
C THR A 86 -16.22 2.23 -5.07
N PRO A 87 -15.17 2.98 -5.43
CA PRO A 87 -13.82 2.75 -4.90
C PRO A 87 -13.77 2.70 -3.36
N TYR A 88 -14.63 3.49 -2.72
CA TYR A 88 -14.80 3.47 -1.27
C TYR A 88 -15.37 2.14 -0.76
N SER A 89 -16.44 1.64 -1.37
CA SER A 89 -17.06 0.37 -0.98
C SER A 89 -16.12 -0.82 -1.17
N VAL A 90 -15.36 -0.86 -2.27
CA VAL A 90 -14.33 -1.88 -2.50
C VAL A 90 -13.29 -1.84 -1.38
N LYS A 91 -12.81 -0.64 -1.03
CA LYS A 91 -11.81 -0.49 0.03
C LYS A 91 -12.34 -0.90 1.40
N GLU A 92 -13.54 -0.47 1.78
CA GLU A 92 -14.03 -0.67 3.15
C GLU A 92 -14.65 -2.04 3.37
N TYR A 93 -15.24 -2.67 2.35
CA TYR A 93 -15.97 -3.93 2.50
C TYR A 93 -15.27 -5.15 1.87
N LEU A 94 -14.36 -4.98 0.92
CA LEU A 94 -13.54 -6.09 0.40
C LEU A 94 -12.12 -6.03 0.98
N TRP A 95 -11.44 -4.89 0.81
CA TRP A 95 -10.02 -4.78 1.15
C TRP A 95 -9.76 -4.75 2.65
N ARG A 96 -10.43 -3.87 3.40
CA ARG A 96 -10.20 -3.70 4.85
C ARG A 96 -10.44 -4.97 5.68
N PRO A 97 -11.50 -5.76 5.43
CA PRO A 97 -11.72 -7.00 6.18
C PRO A 97 -10.56 -8.00 5.99
N LEU A 98 -10.10 -8.20 4.75
CA LEU A 98 -8.96 -9.08 4.46
C LEU A 98 -7.68 -8.54 5.08
N GLN A 99 -7.43 -7.24 4.98
CA GLN A 99 -6.28 -6.59 5.60
C GLN A 99 -6.23 -6.84 7.12
N LYS A 100 -7.37 -6.73 7.79
CA LYS A 100 -7.47 -6.93 9.24
C LYS A 100 -7.29 -8.40 9.62
N VAL A 101 -7.86 -9.32 8.84
CA VAL A 101 -7.74 -10.77 9.09
C VAL A 101 -6.33 -11.27 8.85
N MET A 102 -5.68 -10.84 7.76
CA MET A 102 -4.35 -11.33 7.38
C MET A 102 -3.22 -10.71 8.19
N PHE A 103 -3.32 -9.42 8.52
CA PHE A 103 -2.20 -8.66 9.08
C PHE A 103 -2.52 -7.90 10.38
N GLY A 104 -3.77 -7.92 10.85
CA GLY A 104 -4.18 -7.16 12.04
C GLY A 104 -4.12 -5.62 11.86
N LYS A 105 -3.87 -5.14 10.63
CA LYS A 105 -3.67 -3.71 10.33
C LYS A 105 -4.99 -3.08 9.89
N LYS A 106 -5.24 -1.84 10.35
CA LYS A 106 -6.47 -1.09 9.98
C LYS A 106 -6.26 -0.09 8.85
N SER A 107 -5.04 0.43 8.68
CA SER A 107 -4.73 1.44 7.68
C SER A 107 -3.91 0.86 6.54
N THR A 108 -4.29 1.16 5.30
CA THR A 108 -3.50 0.79 4.11
C THR A 108 -2.12 1.44 4.08
N THR A 109 -1.88 2.47 4.89
CA THR A 109 -0.55 3.10 5.07
C THR A 109 0.43 2.24 5.87
N GLN A 110 -0.06 1.25 6.63
CA GLN A 110 0.77 0.35 7.45
C GLN A 110 1.18 -0.93 6.69
N LEU A 111 0.68 -1.12 5.46
CA LEU A 111 0.96 -2.29 4.67
C LEU A 111 2.30 -2.17 3.94
N SER A 112 3.02 -3.29 3.90
CA SER A 112 4.18 -3.47 3.04
C SER A 112 3.73 -3.77 1.60
N THR A 113 4.66 -3.75 0.65
CA THR A 113 4.35 -4.15 -0.74
C THR A 113 3.95 -5.62 -0.82
N GLU A 114 4.59 -6.48 -0.05
CA GLU A 114 4.28 -7.91 0.02
C GLU A 114 2.87 -8.13 0.59
N ASP A 115 2.51 -7.39 1.65
CA ASP A 115 1.17 -7.45 2.25
C ASP A 115 0.09 -7.09 1.22
N ILE A 116 0.34 -6.07 0.39
CA ILE A 116 -0.58 -5.62 -0.66
C ILE A 116 -0.77 -6.70 -1.72
N ASN A 117 0.32 -7.30 -2.20
CA ASN A 117 0.25 -8.38 -3.19
C ASN A 117 -0.58 -9.55 -2.66
N SER A 118 -0.32 -9.98 -1.42
CA SER A 118 -1.08 -11.07 -0.80
C SER A 118 -2.57 -10.75 -0.63
N ILE A 119 -2.93 -9.51 -0.28
CA ILE A 119 -4.35 -9.10 -0.21
C ILE A 119 -4.97 -9.07 -1.59
N TYR A 120 -4.26 -8.53 -2.58
CA TYR A 120 -4.72 -8.47 -3.97
C TYR A 120 -5.03 -9.85 -4.53
N ASP A 121 -4.13 -10.82 -4.36
CA ASP A 121 -4.34 -12.21 -4.82
C ASP A 121 -5.58 -12.83 -4.17
N GLN A 122 -5.79 -12.58 -2.87
CA GLN A 122 -6.98 -13.03 -2.16
C GLN A 122 -8.26 -12.36 -2.67
N VAL A 123 -8.24 -11.04 -2.89
CA VAL A 123 -9.39 -10.31 -3.44
C VAL A 123 -9.73 -10.85 -4.82
N ASN A 124 -8.74 -10.97 -5.72
CA ASN A 124 -8.95 -11.47 -7.07
C ASN A 124 -9.45 -12.91 -7.08
N ARG A 125 -8.98 -13.76 -6.18
CA ARG A 125 -9.50 -15.12 -6.03
C ARG A 125 -10.96 -15.11 -5.60
N ILE A 126 -11.32 -14.38 -4.54
CA ILE A 126 -12.69 -14.34 -4.01
C ILE A 126 -13.66 -13.73 -5.02
N VAL A 127 -13.25 -12.64 -5.67
CA VAL A 127 -14.04 -11.97 -6.70
C VAL A 127 -14.16 -12.89 -7.92
N GLY A 128 -13.06 -13.44 -8.43
CA GLY A 128 -13.07 -14.35 -9.58
C GLY A 128 -13.92 -15.60 -9.36
N GLU A 129 -13.85 -16.22 -8.17
CA GLU A 129 -14.69 -17.39 -7.82
C GLU A 129 -16.19 -17.06 -7.81
N ARG A 130 -16.57 -15.84 -7.39
CA ARG A 130 -17.98 -15.45 -7.20
C ARG A 130 -18.59 -14.75 -8.40
N THR A 131 -17.81 -13.92 -9.09
CA THR A 131 -18.29 -13.02 -10.14
C THR A 131 -17.72 -13.35 -11.51
N LYS A 132 -16.69 -14.20 -11.58
CA LYS A 132 -15.87 -14.48 -12.78
C LYS A 132 -15.14 -13.25 -13.34
N ILE A 133 -15.06 -12.18 -12.57
CA ILE A 133 -14.36 -10.95 -12.95
C ILE A 133 -12.92 -11.04 -12.47
N HIS A 134 -11.98 -10.67 -13.35
CA HIS A 134 -10.58 -10.54 -13.03
C HIS A 134 -10.10 -9.14 -13.39
N VAL A 135 -9.56 -8.43 -12.41
CA VAL A 135 -8.98 -7.09 -12.62
C VAL A 135 -7.47 -7.15 -12.39
N PRO A 136 -6.65 -6.91 -13.43
CA PRO A 136 -5.21 -6.87 -13.29
C PRO A 136 -4.79 -5.70 -12.41
N TRP A 137 -3.64 -5.84 -11.75
CA TRP A 137 -3.09 -4.77 -10.95
C TRP A 137 -2.70 -3.60 -11.86
N PRO A 138 -3.11 -2.36 -11.57
CA PRO A 138 -2.80 -1.23 -12.43
C PRO A 138 -1.33 -0.83 -12.28
N CYS A 139 -0.53 -1.32 -13.22
CA CYS A 139 0.83 -0.86 -13.47
C CYS A 139 0.90 -0.12 -14.81
N LEU A 140 1.98 0.64 -15.00
CA LEU A 140 2.20 1.40 -16.25
C LEU A 140 2.15 0.48 -17.48
N GLU A 141 2.69 -0.73 -17.39
CA GLU A 141 2.72 -1.69 -18.51
C GLU A 141 1.32 -2.16 -18.93
N GLU A 142 0.39 -2.36 -17.97
CA GLU A 142 -0.99 -2.75 -18.28
C GLU A 142 -1.80 -1.62 -18.92
N LEU A 143 -1.47 -0.36 -18.63
CA LEU A 143 -2.14 0.82 -19.22
C LEU A 143 -1.83 1.01 -20.71
N PHE A 144 -0.78 0.38 -21.24
CA PHE A 144 -0.36 0.48 -22.65
C PHE A 144 -0.59 -0.81 -23.43
N LYS A 145 -1.30 -1.80 -22.87
CA LYS A 145 -1.75 -2.96 -23.64
C LYS A 145 -3.01 -2.57 -24.40
N GLU A 146 -2.82 -2.17 -25.66
CA GLU A 146 -3.88 -2.10 -26.68
C GLU A 146 -4.23 -3.49 -27.21
#